data_AF-A0A2A5E508-F1
#
_entry.id   AF-A0A2A5E508-F1
#
_cell.length_a   1.000
_cell.length_b   1.000
_cell.length_c   1.000
_cell.angle_alpha   90.00
_cell.angle_beta   90.00
_cell.angle_gamma   90.00
#
_symmetry.space_group_name_H-M   'P 1'
#
loop_
_entity.id
_entity.type
_entity.pdbx_description
1 polymer ?
#
loop_
_entity_poly.entity_id
_entity_poly.type
_entity_poly.pdbx_seq_one_letter_code
_entity_poly.pdbx_strand_id
1 'polypeptide(L)'
;MKLKFTAFILILVCGNAFSQENQAELMINLLSNERIADVNVDQEKFINSISKISDYCKSNFNHLPKTQKIGLLVIVHKEGKPTYKVYSNPNIDIELKNKTLEELNTLEIANTKLVDFSLFISINSKNTGEITDFKKFENPSKLKLSEYENADLQTKLKLNKEYAINEILPVLSAYQVIVDDKFVGVKEFGKLIQETNFNTKHDIQKATSLNTNYWRATLEMDQGNQLIPTTKIYTLVSQGEFDYAKKYIEILRSFSNPETISNEYLENINYRLNLFSQDLEKEILKGIVKHDKGEYKDAINIYKHILEIYPNSSWALYEKYYSENALKLKEEKVSLDDNTGWDFAKIEIYKHNPLYNMDVRATNGKEAYLLFRRQEISGLFKNKDEKLSDIFEYAEIACDLGIYDFAAQLFWLTATFGKGDSQESINNFLYCLDKLGNTQLKSNFKGDFKKIFKKIEKKKQNEMENSSIYQSMKN
;
A
#
# COMPACT_ATOMS: atom_id res chain seq x y z
N MET A 1 14.69 -19.84 5.19
CA MET A 1 15.23 -20.35 3.91
C MET A 1 16.48 -19.56 3.57
N LYS A 2 17.68 -20.16 3.53
CA LYS A 2 18.87 -19.47 3.00
C LYS A 2 18.72 -19.40 1.48
N LEU A 3 17.91 -18.44 1.00
CA LEU A 3 18.11 -17.93 -0.35
C LEU A 3 19.60 -17.59 -0.43
N LYS A 4 20.25 -18.02 -1.50
CA LYS A 4 21.49 -17.36 -1.90
C LYS A 4 21.12 -15.91 -2.18
N PHE A 5 21.17 -15.08 -1.15
CA PHE A 5 21.23 -13.63 -1.25
C PHE A 5 22.52 -13.36 -2.00
N THR A 6 22.46 -13.38 -3.32
CA THR A 6 23.31 -12.48 -4.10
C THR A 6 22.73 -11.11 -3.79
N ALA A 7 23.19 -10.55 -2.67
CA ALA A 7 23.10 -9.12 -2.44
C ALA A 7 23.52 -8.48 -3.77
N PHE A 8 22.68 -7.60 -4.30
CA PHE A 8 23.07 -6.69 -5.37
C PHE A 8 24.11 -5.77 -4.73
N ILE A 9 25.31 -6.31 -4.52
CA ILE A 9 26.47 -5.64 -3.99
C ILE A 9 26.65 -4.45 -4.92
N LEU A 10 26.71 -3.27 -4.32
CA LEU A 10 27.31 -2.06 -4.88
C LEU A 10 28.35 -2.50 -5.92
N ILE A 11 28.02 -2.47 -7.22
CA ILE A 11 28.95 -2.91 -8.24
C ILE A 11 29.98 -1.77 -8.38
N LEU A 12 30.89 -1.71 -7.41
CA LEU A 12 32.23 -1.20 -7.60
C LEU A 12 32.85 -2.15 -8.61
N VAL A 13 32.72 -1.83 -9.90
CA VAL A 13 33.64 -2.36 -10.90
C VAL A 13 35.00 -1.72 -10.59
N CYS A 14 35.67 -2.19 -9.53
CA CYS A 14 37.08 -1.98 -9.32
C CYS A 14 37.80 -2.78 -10.39
N GLY A 15 37.97 -2.18 -11.57
CA GLY A 15 38.95 -2.66 -12.54
C GLY A 15 40.30 -2.71 -11.83
N ASN A 16 40.87 -3.92 -11.76
CA ASN A 16 42.21 -4.25 -11.26
C ASN A 16 43.00 -3.09 -10.65
N ALA A 17 42.95 -2.99 -9.33
CA ALA A 17 43.84 -2.15 -8.54
C ALA A 17 45.28 -2.69 -8.63
N PHE A 18 45.96 -2.40 -9.72
CA PHE A 18 47.40 -2.23 -9.78
C PHE A 18 47.67 -0.87 -10.41
N SER A 19 47.92 0.12 -9.55
CA SER A 19 48.71 1.33 -9.78
C SER A 19 48.83 1.81 -11.24
N GLN A 20 47.83 2.58 -11.70
CA GLN A 20 48.06 3.62 -12.70
C GLN A 20 47.28 4.87 -12.29
N GLU A 21 47.99 5.92 -11.89
CA GLU A 21 47.44 7.16 -11.30
C GLU A 21 46.51 7.98 -12.23
N ASN A 22 46.24 7.51 -13.46
CA ASN A 22 45.54 8.27 -14.51
C ASN A 22 44.21 7.67 -15.01
N GLN A 23 43.66 6.62 -14.38
CA GLN A 23 42.36 6.09 -14.81
C GLN A 23 41.19 6.88 -14.19
N ALA A 24 40.17 7.17 -14.99
CA ALA A 24 38.95 7.83 -14.54
C ALA A 24 38.18 6.94 -13.55
N GLU A 25 37.81 7.51 -12.40
CA GLU A 25 37.06 6.79 -11.35
C GLU A 25 35.59 6.70 -11.76
N LEU A 26 35.08 5.48 -11.98
CA LEU A 26 33.70 5.22 -12.39
C LEU A 26 32.91 4.59 -11.24
N MET A 27 31.72 5.11 -11.00
CA MET A 27 30.80 4.62 -9.96
C MET A 27 29.39 4.48 -10.52
N ILE A 28 28.67 3.46 -10.10
CA ILE A 28 27.28 3.21 -10.50
C ILE A 28 26.40 3.23 -9.25
N ASN A 29 25.43 4.12 -9.23
CA ASN A 29 24.46 4.26 -8.14
C ASN A 29 23.07 3.83 -8.65
N LEU A 30 22.40 2.91 -7.95
CA LEU A 30 21.02 2.57 -8.25
C LEU A 30 20.09 3.64 -7.68
N LEU A 31 19.17 4.13 -8.50
CA LEU A 31 18.16 5.11 -8.09
C LEU A 31 16.81 4.46 -7.83
N SER A 32 16.53 3.35 -8.53
CA SER A 32 15.41 2.46 -8.25
C SER A 32 15.73 1.55 -7.08
N ASN A 33 14.69 1.00 -6.47
CA ASN A 33 14.84 0.03 -5.40
C ASN A 33 15.61 -1.22 -5.88
N GLU A 34 16.77 -1.48 -5.30
CA GLU A 34 17.58 -2.65 -5.64
C GLU A 34 16.89 -3.98 -5.29
N ARG A 35 15.99 -3.96 -4.29
CA ARG A 35 15.30 -5.16 -3.80
C ARG A 35 14.35 -5.75 -4.82
N ILE A 36 14.03 -5.07 -5.92
CA ILE A 36 13.16 -5.61 -6.99
C ILE A 36 13.94 -6.25 -8.15
N ALA A 37 15.28 -6.20 -8.13
CA ALA A 37 16.09 -6.67 -9.26
C ALA A 37 15.82 -8.15 -9.60
N ASP A 38 15.59 -9.00 -8.58
CA ASP A 38 15.37 -10.45 -8.74
C ASP A 38 14.14 -10.78 -9.60
N VAL A 39 13.13 -9.91 -9.61
CA VAL A 39 11.91 -10.11 -10.41
C VAL A 39 11.84 -9.17 -11.61
N ASN A 40 12.54 -8.04 -11.57
CA ASN A 40 12.40 -6.98 -12.56
C ASN A 40 13.43 -7.06 -13.70
N VAL A 41 14.55 -7.77 -13.54
CA VAL A 41 15.55 -7.90 -14.62
C VAL A 41 15.96 -9.36 -14.84
N ASP A 42 16.52 -9.63 -16.02
CA ASP A 42 17.37 -10.79 -16.24
C ASP A 42 18.78 -10.40 -15.79
N GLN A 43 19.23 -10.90 -14.64
CA GLN A 43 20.43 -10.39 -13.97
C GLN A 43 21.67 -10.42 -14.87
N GLU A 44 21.89 -11.52 -15.60
CA GLU A 44 23.05 -11.68 -16.48
C GLU A 44 22.98 -10.71 -17.66
N LYS A 45 21.83 -10.65 -18.35
CA LYS A 45 21.65 -9.72 -19.48
C LYS A 45 21.72 -8.27 -19.05
N PHE A 46 21.20 -7.95 -17.87
CA PHE A 46 21.22 -6.60 -17.33
C PHE A 46 22.64 -6.17 -16.95
N ILE A 47 23.39 -7.01 -16.23
CA ILE A 47 24.81 -6.74 -15.90
C ILE A 47 25.64 -6.56 -17.19
N ASN A 48 25.42 -7.40 -18.21
CA ASN A 48 26.09 -7.25 -19.50
C ASN A 48 25.72 -5.93 -20.18
N SER A 49 24.46 -5.50 -20.11
CA SER A 49 24.00 -4.22 -20.67
C SER A 49 24.64 -3.03 -19.95
N ILE A 50 24.69 -3.05 -18.62
CA ILE A 50 25.33 -1.98 -17.84
C ILE A 50 26.85 -1.95 -18.08
N SER A 51 27.48 -3.11 -18.29
CA SER A 51 28.91 -3.20 -18.63
C SER A 51 29.22 -2.51 -19.96
N LYS A 52 28.38 -2.67 -20.99
CA LYS A 52 28.53 -1.92 -22.27
C LYS A 52 28.53 -0.41 -22.07
N ILE A 53 27.66 0.11 -21.19
CA ILE A 53 27.62 1.54 -20.87
C ILE A 53 28.87 1.96 -20.10
N SER A 54 29.32 1.13 -19.14
CA SER A 54 30.55 1.39 -18.37
C SER A 54 31.78 1.42 -19.29
N ASP A 55 31.89 0.48 -20.23
CA ASP A 55 32.99 0.41 -21.18
C ASP A 55 32.97 1.60 -22.15
N TYR A 56 31.79 1.97 -22.64
CA TYR A 56 31.61 3.20 -23.41
C TYR A 56 32.12 4.43 -22.63
N CYS A 57 31.73 4.56 -21.36
CA CYS A 57 32.15 5.65 -20.49
C CYS A 57 33.67 5.67 -20.29
N LYS A 58 34.31 4.51 -20.08
CA LYS A 58 35.77 4.41 -19.94
C LYS A 58 36.46 4.82 -21.24
N SER A 59 36.04 4.29 -22.39
CA SER A 59 36.67 4.61 -23.67
C SER A 59 36.56 6.09 -24.04
N ASN A 60 35.40 6.72 -23.78
CA ASN A 60 35.14 8.09 -24.22
C ASN A 60 35.50 9.17 -23.20
N PHE A 61 35.66 8.84 -21.91
CA PHE A 61 35.90 9.85 -20.88
C PHE A 61 37.22 9.67 -20.11
N ASN A 62 37.96 8.57 -20.32
CA ASN A 62 39.22 8.35 -19.60
C ASN A 62 40.34 9.35 -19.94
N HIS A 63 40.23 10.06 -21.07
CA HIS A 63 41.17 11.13 -21.44
C HIS A 63 40.85 12.49 -20.80
N LEU A 64 39.67 12.63 -20.17
CA LEU A 64 39.26 13.88 -19.55
C LEU A 64 40.05 14.12 -18.25
N PRO A 65 40.38 15.39 -17.92
CA PRO A 65 41.07 15.69 -16.66
C PRO A 65 40.20 15.30 -15.46
N LYS A 66 40.81 14.95 -14.32
CA LYS A 66 40.07 14.60 -13.09
C LYS A 66 39.17 15.73 -12.55
N THR A 67 39.41 16.97 -12.98
CA THR A 67 38.57 18.12 -12.68
C THR A 67 37.26 18.14 -13.48
N GLN A 68 37.19 17.40 -14.59
CA GLN A 68 36.01 17.23 -15.42
C GLN A 68 35.20 16.03 -14.91
N LYS A 69 34.06 16.33 -14.30
CA LYS A 69 33.09 15.34 -13.82
C LYS A 69 32.04 15.09 -14.89
N ILE A 70 31.64 13.84 -15.06
CA ILE A 70 30.53 13.43 -15.95
C ILE A 70 29.54 12.59 -15.14
N GLY A 71 28.26 12.80 -15.40
CA GLY A 71 27.16 12.05 -14.82
C GLY A 71 26.23 11.56 -15.92
N LEU A 72 25.81 10.31 -15.86
CA LEU A 72 24.90 9.70 -16.82
C LEU A 72 23.73 9.09 -16.05
N LEU A 73 22.56 9.70 -16.17
CA LEU A 73 21.31 9.07 -15.78
C LEU A 73 20.86 8.13 -16.90
N VAL A 74 20.63 6.88 -16.55
CA VAL A 74 20.08 5.85 -17.44
C VAL A 74 18.77 5.38 -16.86
N ILE A 75 17.69 5.47 -17.64
CA ILE A 75 16.38 4.89 -17.31
C ILE A 75 16.15 3.74 -18.28
N VAL A 76 16.24 2.52 -17.76
CA VAL A 76 15.96 1.31 -18.54
C VAL A 76 14.47 1.04 -18.45
N HIS A 77 13.80 1.06 -19.60
CA HIS A 77 12.35 0.91 -19.68
C HIS A 77 11.93 -0.54 -19.84
N LYS A 78 10.68 -0.83 -19.47
CA LYS A 78 10.04 -2.13 -19.74
C LYS A 78 9.95 -2.44 -21.24
N GLU A 79 9.71 -1.42 -22.05
CA GLU A 79 9.58 -1.50 -23.50
C GLU A 79 10.31 -0.32 -24.15
N GLY A 80 10.87 -0.53 -25.35
CA GLY A 80 11.59 0.52 -26.09
C GLY A 80 13.04 0.72 -25.67
N LYS A 81 13.68 1.77 -26.19
CA LYS A 81 15.09 2.09 -25.89
C LYS A 81 15.22 2.82 -24.54
N PRO A 82 16.33 2.65 -23.81
CA PRO A 82 16.60 3.42 -22.59
C PRO A 82 16.62 4.93 -22.83
N THR A 83 16.25 5.70 -21.80
CA THR A 83 16.44 7.15 -21.79
C THR A 83 17.78 7.50 -21.13
N TYR A 84 18.54 8.39 -21.77
CA TYR A 84 19.83 8.87 -21.27
C TYR A 84 19.78 10.38 -21.00
N LYS A 85 20.35 10.83 -19.87
CA LYS A 85 20.66 12.24 -19.62
C LYS A 85 22.11 12.41 -19.16
N VAL A 86 22.84 13.30 -19.82
CA VAL A 86 24.24 13.63 -19.52
C VAL A 86 24.34 14.91 -18.69
N TYR A 87 25.08 14.83 -17.60
CA TYR A 87 25.46 15.90 -16.69
C TYR A 87 26.97 16.06 -16.73
N SER A 88 27.47 17.28 -16.52
CA SER A 88 28.90 17.57 -16.54
C SER A 88 29.23 18.76 -15.66
N ASN A 89 30.40 18.73 -15.01
CA ASN A 89 30.93 19.87 -14.26
C ASN A 89 32.47 19.88 -14.33
N PRO A 90 33.11 20.91 -14.93
CA PRO A 90 32.51 22.01 -15.71
C PRO A 90 31.66 21.52 -16.90
N ASN A 91 30.91 22.40 -17.56
CA ASN A 91 30.11 21.97 -18.71
C ASN A 91 31.03 21.45 -19.84
N ILE A 92 30.75 20.25 -20.35
CA ILE A 92 31.36 19.79 -21.59
C ILE A 92 30.77 20.52 -22.80
N ASP A 93 31.49 20.50 -23.91
CA ASP A 93 30.99 21.03 -25.16
C ASP A 93 29.72 20.31 -25.64
N ILE A 94 28.84 21.05 -26.33
CA ILE A 94 27.55 20.56 -26.79
C ILE A 94 27.69 19.45 -27.84
N GLU A 95 28.74 19.49 -28.67
CA GLU A 95 29.02 18.48 -29.68
C GLU A 95 29.37 17.15 -29.00
N LEU A 96 30.24 17.18 -27.97
CA LEU A 96 30.59 15.99 -27.19
C LEU A 96 29.36 15.42 -26.47
N LYS A 97 28.49 16.27 -25.92
CA LYS A 97 27.25 15.84 -25.28
C LYS A 97 26.30 15.16 -26.26
N ASN A 98 26.10 15.75 -27.45
CA ASN A 98 25.21 15.19 -28.46
C ASN A 98 25.74 13.88 -29.03
N LYS A 99 27.05 13.83 -29.35
CA LYS A 99 27.73 12.60 -29.77
C LYS A 99 27.58 11.50 -28.73
N THR A 100 27.75 11.84 -27.45
CA THR A 100 27.55 10.90 -26.34
C THR A 100 26.15 10.30 -26.36
N LEU A 101 25.13 11.14 -26.49
CA LEU A 101 23.75 10.69 -26.52
C LEU A 101 23.44 9.84 -27.77
N GLU A 102 23.95 10.20 -28.94
CA GLU A 102 23.79 9.41 -30.17
C GLU A 102 24.41 8.01 -30.01
N GLU A 103 25.66 7.93 -29.55
CA GLU A 103 26.37 6.67 -29.39
C GLU A 103 25.73 5.78 -28.32
N LEU A 104 25.33 6.33 -27.17
CA LEU A 104 24.61 5.58 -26.14
C LEU A 104 23.27 5.02 -26.66
N ASN A 105 22.58 5.75 -27.55
CA ASN A 105 21.33 5.30 -28.18
C ASN A 105 21.53 4.18 -29.21
N THR A 106 22.77 3.89 -29.62
CA THR A 106 23.12 2.72 -30.45
C THR A 106 23.36 1.46 -29.62
N LEU A 107 23.60 1.59 -28.31
CA LEU A 107 23.84 0.44 -27.45
C LEU A 107 22.58 -0.39 -27.26
N GLU A 108 22.71 -1.70 -27.48
CA GLU A 108 21.65 -2.66 -27.15
C GLU A 108 21.66 -2.97 -25.65
N ILE A 109 20.65 -2.44 -24.96
CA ILE A 109 20.40 -2.61 -23.54
C ILE A 109 19.14 -3.46 -23.35
N ALA A 110 19.24 -4.49 -22.50
CA ALA A 110 18.10 -5.32 -22.16
C ALA A 110 17.03 -4.53 -21.41
N ASN A 111 15.77 -4.66 -21.83
CA ASN A 111 14.63 -4.10 -21.13
C ASN A 111 14.42 -4.72 -19.74
N THR A 112 13.73 -3.98 -18.88
CA THR A 112 13.20 -4.52 -17.63
C THR A 112 11.95 -5.35 -17.89
N LYS A 113 11.55 -6.19 -16.93
CA LYS A 113 10.42 -7.11 -17.05
C LYS A 113 9.10 -6.49 -16.61
N LEU A 114 9.13 -5.71 -15.52
CA LEU A 114 7.91 -5.28 -14.81
C LEU A 114 7.78 -3.76 -14.79
N VAL A 115 8.83 -3.05 -14.38
CA VAL A 115 8.83 -1.60 -14.16
C VAL A 115 10.16 -0.98 -14.62
N ASP A 116 10.14 0.31 -14.88
CA ASP A 116 11.35 1.07 -15.21
C ASP A 116 12.40 1.00 -14.11
N PHE A 117 13.67 0.94 -14.50
CA PHE A 117 14.80 0.80 -13.60
C PHE A 117 15.85 1.87 -13.89
N SER A 118 16.06 2.76 -12.92
CA SER A 118 16.89 3.94 -13.04
C SER A 118 18.22 3.77 -12.30
N LEU A 119 19.31 4.18 -12.93
CA LEU A 119 20.66 4.17 -12.38
C LEU A 119 21.41 5.43 -12.80
N PHE A 120 22.41 5.79 -12.01
CA PHE A 120 23.26 6.95 -12.23
C PHE A 120 24.73 6.54 -12.24
N ILE A 121 25.39 6.75 -13.38
CA ILE A 121 26.81 6.46 -13.56
C ILE A 121 27.58 7.78 -13.44
N SER A 122 28.54 7.86 -12.52
CA SER A 122 29.37 9.04 -12.33
C SER A 122 30.83 8.75 -12.62
N ILE A 123 31.51 9.71 -13.24
CA ILE A 123 32.92 9.67 -13.61
C ILE A 123 33.64 10.86 -12.98
N ASN A 124 34.78 10.60 -12.33
CA ASN A 124 35.59 11.60 -11.60
C ASN A 124 34.80 12.37 -10.51
N SER A 125 33.65 11.84 -10.09
CA SER A 125 32.87 12.38 -8.97
C SER A 125 32.98 11.45 -7.75
N LYS A 126 33.14 12.05 -6.58
CA LYS A 126 33.22 11.33 -5.31
C LYS A 126 31.88 11.38 -4.60
N ASN A 127 31.45 10.24 -4.08
CA ASN A 127 30.22 10.14 -3.29
C ASN A 127 30.56 10.42 -1.82
N THR A 128 30.21 11.62 -1.36
CA THR A 128 30.37 12.04 0.05
C THR A 128 29.09 11.84 0.86
N GLY A 129 28.26 10.85 0.49
CA GLY A 129 26.98 10.55 1.13
C GLY A 129 25.75 11.03 0.35
N GLU A 130 25.93 11.73 -0.78
CA GLU A 130 24.88 12.09 -1.72
C GLU A 130 24.99 11.26 -3.00
N ILE A 131 23.85 10.91 -3.62
CA ILE A 131 23.80 10.15 -4.89
C ILE A 131 24.71 10.78 -5.96
N THR A 132 24.78 12.12 -6.00
CA THR A 132 25.63 12.87 -6.93
C THR A 132 25.80 14.33 -6.53
N ASP A 133 26.89 14.96 -6.95
CA ASP A 133 27.24 16.36 -6.73
C ASP A 133 26.81 17.31 -7.87
N PHE A 134 26.14 16.79 -8.91
CA PHE A 134 25.62 17.64 -9.99
C PHE A 134 24.38 18.42 -9.52
N LYS A 135 24.52 19.74 -9.36
CA LYS A 135 23.45 20.64 -8.89
C LYS A 135 22.15 20.60 -9.71
N LYS A 136 22.22 20.24 -11.00
CA LYS A 136 21.05 20.15 -11.90
C LYS A 136 20.49 18.73 -12.01
N PHE A 137 21.03 17.77 -11.25
CA PHE A 137 20.52 16.41 -11.27
C PHE A 137 19.12 16.34 -10.66
N GLU A 138 18.23 15.65 -11.36
CA GLU A 138 16.87 15.39 -10.92
C GLU A 138 16.71 13.88 -10.79
N ASN A 139 16.49 13.38 -9.57
CA ASN A 139 16.24 11.97 -9.34
C ASN A 139 14.81 11.62 -9.83
N PRO A 140 14.65 10.67 -10.77
CA PRO A 140 13.33 10.32 -11.32
C PRO A 140 12.29 9.94 -10.26
N SER A 141 12.70 9.19 -9.23
CA SER A 141 11.82 8.79 -8.12
C SER A 141 11.37 10.00 -7.30
N LYS A 142 12.26 10.98 -7.08
CA LYS A 142 11.92 12.24 -6.40
C LYS A 142 11.02 13.13 -7.25
N LEU A 143 11.21 13.14 -8.58
CA LEU A 143 10.33 13.88 -9.49
C LEU A 143 8.90 13.34 -9.46
N LYS A 144 8.72 12.01 -9.56
CA LYS A 144 7.40 11.38 -9.43
C LYS A 144 6.73 11.69 -8.09
N LEU A 145 7.52 11.73 -7.01
CA LEU A 145 7.00 12.09 -5.69
C LEU A 145 6.59 13.56 -5.61
N SER A 146 7.42 14.47 -6.14
CA SER A 146 7.12 15.90 -6.20
C SER A 146 5.89 16.20 -7.06
N GLU A 147 5.74 15.53 -8.20
CA GLU A 147 4.53 15.60 -9.03
C GLU A 147 3.30 15.19 -8.21
N TYR A 148 3.40 14.08 -7.47
CA TYR A 148 2.32 13.64 -6.59
C TYR A 148 2.04 14.63 -5.46
N GLU A 149 3.06 15.17 -4.78
CA GLU A 149 2.90 16.13 -3.68
C GLU A 149 2.15 17.39 -4.12
N ASN A 150 2.47 17.91 -5.31
CA ASN A 150 1.92 19.14 -5.87
C ASN A 150 0.61 18.93 -6.66
N ALA A 151 0.20 17.69 -6.89
CA ALA A 151 -1.02 17.37 -7.61
C ALA A 151 -2.30 17.74 -6.82
N ASP A 152 -3.37 18.06 -7.55
CA ASP A 152 -4.70 18.21 -6.97
C ASP A 152 -5.28 16.86 -6.51
N LEU A 153 -6.43 16.90 -5.82
CA LEU A 153 -7.05 15.70 -5.24
C LEU A 153 -7.40 14.65 -6.30
N GLN A 154 -7.93 15.07 -7.45
CA GLN A 154 -8.32 14.18 -8.55
C GLN A 154 -7.09 13.50 -9.17
N THR A 155 -6.02 14.26 -9.36
CA THR A 155 -4.76 13.78 -9.91
C THR A 155 -4.07 12.84 -8.91
N LYS A 156 -4.08 13.15 -7.60
CA LYS A 156 -3.57 12.23 -6.56
C LYS A 156 -4.33 10.90 -6.52
N LEU A 157 -5.65 10.93 -6.64
CA LEU A 157 -6.46 9.71 -6.77
C LEU A 157 -6.01 8.87 -7.96
N LYS A 158 -5.89 9.48 -9.13
CA LYS A 158 -5.42 8.82 -10.36
C LYS A 158 -4.02 8.24 -10.19
N LEU A 159 -3.07 9.04 -9.73
CA LEU A 159 -1.67 8.65 -9.56
C LEU A 159 -1.48 7.52 -8.55
N ASN A 160 -2.30 7.45 -7.48
CA ASN A 160 -2.25 6.32 -6.55
C ASN A 160 -2.77 5.03 -7.17
N LYS A 161 -3.85 5.09 -7.96
CA LYS A 161 -4.35 3.93 -8.71
C LYS A 161 -3.32 3.45 -9.72
N GLU A 162 -2.75 4.36 -10.51
CA GLU A 162 -1.72 4.03 -11.51
C GLU A 162 -0.46 3.47 -10.86
N TYR A 163 -0.02 4.04 -9.73
CA TYR A 163 1.11 3.50 -8.96
C TYR A 163 0.84 2.06 -8.51
N ALA A 164 -0.37 1.78 -7.99
CA ALA A 164 -0.75 0.43 -7.60
C ALA A 164 -0.77 -0.55 -8.79
N ILE A 165 -1.41 -0.17 -9.90
CA ILE A 165 -1.64 -1.02 -11.07
C ILE A 165 -0.35 -1.28 -11.86
N ASN A 166 0.40 -0.22 -12.14
CA ASN A 166 1.49 -0.25 -13.12
C ASN A 166 2.85 -0.54 -12.47
N GLU A 167 3.03 -0.19 -11.20
CA GLU A 167 4.32 -0.35 -10.53
C GLU A 167 4.29 -1.46 -9.48
N ILE A 168 3.29 -1.49 -8.60
CA ILE A 168 3.40 -2.30 -7.38
C ILE A 168 2.82 -3.71 -7.50
N LEU A 169 1.59 -3.85 -7.98
CA LEU A 169 0.96 -5.18 -8.15
C LEU A 169 1.76 -6.12 -9.06
N PRO A 170 2.37 -5.66 -10.18
CA PRO A 170 3.23 -6.50 -11.00
C PRO A 170 4.45 -7.05 -10.23
N VAL A 171 5.09 -6.20 -9.42
CA VAL A 171 6.27 -6.59 -8.63
C VAL A 171 5.89 -7.54 -7.50
N LEU A 172 4.87 -7.22 -6.70
CA LEU A 172 4.44 -8.05 -5.57
C LEU A 172 3.98 -9.43 -6.03
N SER A 173 3.20 -9.49 -7.10
CA SER A 173 2.72 -10.77 -7.66
C SER A 173 3.83 -11.59 -8.29
N ALA A 174 4.83 -10.96 -8.92
CA ALA A 174 6.01 -11.66 -9.40
C ALA A 174 6.77 -12.35 -8.25
N TYR A 175 6.96 -11.69 -7.11
CA TYR A 175 7.55 -12.32 -5.91
C TYR A 175 6.74 -13.50 -5.41
N GLN A 176 5.41 -13.46 -5.54
CA GLN A 176 4.52 -14.55 -5.14
C GLN A 176 4.60 -15.73 -6.09
N VAL A 177 4.76 -15.50 -7.40
CA VAL A 177 4.80 -16.59 -8.40
C VAL A 177 6.13 -17.32 -8.41
N ILE A 178 7.25 -16.66 -8.11
CA ILE A 178 8.58 -17.30 -8.15
C ILE A 178 8.92 -18.15 -6.91
N VAL A 179 8.02 -18.21 -5.92
CA VAL A 179 8.23 -19.07 -4.73
C VAL A 179 8.28 -20.55 -5.09
N ASP A 180 8.89 -21.33 -4.20
CA ASP A 180 8.92 -22.80 -4.26
C ASP A 180 7.49 -23.37 -4.38
N ASP A 181 7.33 -24.42 -5.20
CA ASP A 181 6.04 -25.05 -5.49
C ASP A 181 5.28 -25.54 -4.25
N LYS A 182 5.96 -25.76 -3.13
CA LYS A 182 5.29 -26.12 -1.86
C LYS A 182 4.41 -25.00 -1.28
N PHE A 183 4.68 -23.74 -1.62
CA PHE A 183 3.90 -22.58 -1.17
C PHE A 183 2.76 -22.29 -2.15
N VAL A 184 1.85 -23.26 -2.28
CA VAL A 184 0.78 -23.26 -3.29
C VAL A 184 -0.16 -22.07 -3.11
N GLY A 185 -0.50 -21.70 -1.87
CA GLY A 185 -1.38 -20.54 -1.62
C GLY A 185 -0.77 -19.26 -2.14
N VAL A 186 0.50 -19.01 -1.81
CA VAL A 186 1.25 -17.83 -2.27
C VAL A 186 1.31 -17.80 -3.80
N LYS A 187 1.67 -18.92 -4.42
CA LYS A 187 1.85 -19.01 -5.87
C LYS A 187 0.56 -18.80 -6.65
N GLU A 188 -0.52 -19.47 -6.24
CA GLU A 188 -1.82 -19.37 -6.91
C GLU A 188 -2.50 -18.01 -6.68
N PHE A 189 -2.31 -17.40 -5.51
CA PHE A 189 -2.74 -16.02 -5.29
C PHE A 189 -1.94 -15.05 -6.17
N GLY A 190 -0.62 -15.22 -6.28
CA GLY A 190 0.23 -14.43 -7.17
C GLY A 190 -0.20 -14.49 -8.64
N LYS A 191 -0.50 -15.69 -9.16
CA LYS A 191 -1.02 -15.87 -10.53
C LYS A 191 -2.34 -15.14 -10.75
N LEU A 192 -3.28 -15.28 -9.82
CA LEU A 192 -4.55 -14.55 -9.89
C LEU A 192 -4.32 -13.04 -10.00
N ILE A 193 -3.41 -12.48 -9.20
CA ILE A 193 -3.10 -11.05 -9.26
C ILE A 193 -2.43 -10.66 -10.59
N GLN A 194 -1.52 -11.49 -11.14
CA GLN A 194 -0.90 -11.24 -12.44
C GLN A 194 -1.90 -11.25 -13.60
N GLU A 195 -2.87 -12.16 -13.57
CA GLU A 195 -3.87 -12.34 -14.63
C GLU A 195 -5.01 -11.31 -14.55
N THR A 196 -5.16 -10.62 -13.42
CA THR A 196 -6.25 -9.66 -13.20
C THR A 196 -5.92 -8.28 -13.81
N ASN A 197 -6.76 -7.81 -14.73
CA ASN A 197 -6.65 -6.44 -15.27
C ASN A 197 -7.27 -5.40 -14.31
N PHE A 198 -6.46 -4.83 -13.42
CA PHE A 198 -6.93 -3.84 -12.45
C PHE A 198 -7.33 -2.46 -13.02
N ASN A 199 -7.19 -2.24 -14.33
CA ASN A 199 -7.73 -1.03 -14.98
C ASN A 199 -9.26 -1.04 -15.08
N THR A 200 -9.89 -2.21 -14.91
CA THR A 200 -11.35 -2.35 -14.85
C THR A 200 -11.82 -2.55 -13.41
N LYS A 201 -13.12 -2.29 -13.17
CA LYS A 201 -13.72 -2.51 -11.84
C LYS A 201 -13.73 -3.99 -11.48
N HIS A 202 -13.25 -4.32 -10.29
CA HIS A 202 -13.24 -5.69 -9.75
C HIS A 202 -13.88 -5.79 -8.37
N ASP A 203 -14.40 -6.97 -8.05
CA ASP A 203 -14.82 -7.32 -6.70
C ASP A 203 -13.61 -7.74 -5.87
N ILE A 204 -13.10 -6.82 -5.06
CA ILE A 204 -11.89 -7.04 -4.27
C ILE A 204 -12.08 -8.10 -3.18
N GLN A 205 -13.31 -8.25 -2.65
CA GLN A 205 -13.57 -9.28 -1.65
C GLN A 205 -13.45 -10.67 -2.29
N LYS A 206 -13.93 -10.86 -3.52
CA LYS A 206 -13.74 -12.12 -4.25
C LYS A 206 -12.28 -12.42 -4.55
N ALA A 207 -11.49 -11.42 -4.93
CA ALA A 207 -10.07 -11.61 -5.20
C ALA A 207 -9.28 -11.96 -3.93
N THR A 208 -9.71 -11.46 -2.76
CA THR A 208 -8.96 -11.53 -1.49
C THR A 208 -9.74 -12.24 -0.38
N SER A 209 -10.60 -11.53 0.34
CA SER A 209 -11.26 -11.98 1.57
C SER A 209 -12.07 -13.28 1.44
N LEU A 210 -12.70 -13.53 0.30
CA LEU A 210 -13.46 -14.75 0.01
C LEU A 210 -12.63 -15.81 -0.70
N ASN A 211 -11.36 -15.51 -1.01
CA ASN A 211 -10.46 -16.39 -1.73
C ASN A 211 -9.67 -17.28 -0.76
N THR A 212 -9.81 -18.59 -0.90
CA THR A 212 -9.07 -19.56 -0.07
C THR A 212 -7.57 -19.48 -0.29
N ASN A 213 -7.10 -19.17 -1.50
CA ASN A 213 -5.66 -19.02 -1.78
C ASN A 213 -5.07 -17.79 -1.08
N TYR A 214 -5.81 -16.69 -0.91
CA TYR A 214 -5.35 -15.53 -0.14
C TYR A 214 -5.08 -15.90 1.33
N TRP A 215 -6.00 -16.63 1.95
CA TRP A 215 -5.84 -17.05 3.35
C TRP A 215 -4.79 -18.14 3.51
N ARG A 216 -4.72 -19.08 2.58
CA ARG A 216 -3.65 -20.08 2.53
C ARG A 216 -2.28 -19.40 2.39
N ALA A 217 -2.17 -18.43 1.49
CA ALA A 217 -0.95 -17.65 1.31
C ALA A 217 -0.55 -16.92 2.59
N THR A 218 -1.51 -16.29 3.28
CA THR A 218 -1.29 -15.63 4.58
C THR A 218 -0.72 -16.58 5.64
N LEU A 219 -1.16 -17.85 5.66
CA LEU A 219 -0.66 -18.89 6.57
C LEU A 219 0.72 -19.43 6.17
N GLU A 220 1.07 -19.36 4.88
CA GLU A 220 2.34 -19.83 4.33
C GLU A 220 3.48 -18.80 4.51
N MET A 221 3.18 -17.58 4.95
CA MET A 221 4.18 -16.53 5.15
C MET A 221 4.95 -16.66 6.47
N ASP A 222 6.25 -16.39 6.40
CA ASP A 222 7.08 -16.18 7.58
C ASP A 222 6.62 -14.93 8.36
N GLN A 223 6.77 -14.97 9.69
CA GLN A 223 6.48 -13.83 10.56
C GLN A 223 7.24 -12.57 10.10
N GLY A 224 6.54 -11.45 10.00
CA GLY A 224 7.12 -10.18 9.54
C GLY A 224 7.06 -9.96 8.04
N ASN A 225 6.85 -11.02 7.23
CA ASN A 225 6.70 -10.88 5.80
C ASN A 225 5.23 -10.61 5.42
N GLN A 226 4.91 -9.33 5.20
CA GLN A 226 3.56 -8.87 4.91
C GLN A 226 3.21 -8.87 3.41
N LEU A 227 3.92 -9.65 2.58
CA LEU A 227 3.72 -9.70 1.11
C LEU A 227 2.26 -9.86 0.69
N ILE A 228 1.54 -10.80 1.30
CA ILE A 228 0.14 -11.12 0.96
C ILE A 228 -0.83 -10.00 1.36
N PRO A 229 -0.88 -9.55 2.63
CA PRO A 229 -1.78 -8.46 3.00
C PRO A 229 -1.38 -7.10 2.38
N THR A 230 -0.11 -6.84 2.10
CA THR A 230 0.31 -5.67 1.30
C THR A 230 -0.25 -5.74 -0.11
N THR A 231 -0.29 -6.92 -0.74
CA THR A 231 -0.92 -7.09 -2.06
C THR A 231 -2.41 -6.79 -2.02
N LYS A 232 -3.11 -7.18 -0.95
CA LYS A 232 -4.51 -6.78 -0.72
C LYS A 232 -4.66 -5.26 -0.61
N ILE A 233 -3.78 -4.58 0.12
CA ILE A 233 -3.80 -3.10 0.19
C ILE A 233 -3.70 -2.48 -1.20
N TYR A 234 -2.75 -2.92 -2.02
CA TYR A 234 -2.60 -2.37 -3.37
C TYR A 234 -3.74 -2.77 -4.31
N THR A 235 -4.38 -3.91 -4.06
CA THR A 235 -5.62 -4.31 -4.74
C THR A 235 -6.78 -3.37 -4.38
N LEU A 236 -6.91 -2.94 -3.12
CA LEU A 236 -7.87 -1.90 -2.72
C LEU A 236 -7.54 -0.55 -3.35
N VAL A 237 -6.27 -0.13 -3.30
CA VAL A 237 -5.80 1.14 -3.87
C VAL A 237 -6.03 1.20 -5.38
N SER A 238 -5.83 0.11 -6.12
CA SER A 238 -6.09 0.08 -7.57
C SER A 238 -7.55 0.40 -7.91
N GLN A 239 -8.49 0.08 -7.01
CA GLN A 239 -9.91 0.33 -7.16
C GLN A 239 -10.39 1.63 -6.48
N GLY A 240 -9.47 2.40 -5.87
CA GLY A 240 -9.81 3.62 -5.15
C GLY A 240 -10.43 3.37 -3.77
N GLU A 241 -10.29 2.19 -3.16
CA GLU A 241 -10.80 1.91 -1.81
C GLU A 241 -9.79 2.37 -0.74
N PHE A 242 -9.46 3.67 -0.72
CA PHE A 242 -8.37 4.19 0.11
C PHE A 242 -8.70 4.17 1.60
N ASP A 243 -9.95 4.46 1.96
CA ASP A 243 -10.38 4.48 3.37
C ASP A 243 -10.17 3.11 4.02
N TYR A 244 -10.54 2.03 3.33
CA TYR A 244 -10.34 0.68 3.84
C TYR A 244 -8.86 0.23 3.76
N ALA A 245 -8.16 0.59 2.68
CA ALA A 245 -6.72 0.32 2.57
C ALA A 245 -5.93 0.91 3.75
N LYS A 246 -6.26 2.15 4.17
CA LYS A 246 -5.64 2.80 5.34
C LYS A 246 -5.83 1.99 6.62
N LYS A 247 -6.98 1.33 6.83
CA LYS A 247 -7.19 0.48 8.02
C LYS A 247 -6.23 -0.69 8.09
N TYR A 248 -5.92 -1.33 6.97
CA TYR A 248 -4.88 -2.35 6.93
C TYR A 248 -3.49 -1.77 7.15
N ILE A 249 -3.17 -0.62 6.53
CA ILE A 249 -1.88 0.04 6.64
C ILE A 249 -1.57 0.45 8.09
N GLU A 250 -2.55 1.04 8.80
CA GLU A 250 -2.44 1.48 10.21
C GLU A 250 -1.90 0.34 11.11
N ILE A 251 -2.35 -0.89 10.86
CA ILE A 251 -1.95 -2.06 11.65
C ILE A 251 -0.68 -2.72 11.08
N LEU A 252 -0.66 -3.06 9.79
CA LEU A 252 0.38 -3.94 9.21
C LEU A 252 1.78 -3.35 9.27
N ARG A 253 1.94 -2.03 9.17
CA ARG A 253 3.25 -1.36 9.28
C ARG A 253 3.99 -1.70 10.57
N SER A 254 3.24 -1.92 11.64
CA SER A 254 3.77 -2.29 12.95
C SER A 254 4.34 -3.71 13.04
N PHE A 255 3.99 -4.57 12.08
CA PHE A 255 4.34 -5.98 12.04
C PHE A 255 5.18 -6.34 10.83
N SER A 256 5.59 -5.34 10.05
CA SER A 256 6.31 -5.56 8.81
C SER A 256 7.82 -5.52 9.07
N ASN A 257 8.54 -6.50 8.54
CA ASN A 257 10.00 -6.52 8.63
C ASN A 257 10.60 -5.46 7.69
N PRO A 258 11.38 -4.48 8.20
CA PRO A 258 11.99 -3.40 7.41
C PRO A 258 12.88 -3.86 6.24
N GLU A 259 13.39 -5.09 6.29
CA GLU A 259 14.23 -5.68 5.25
C GLU A 259 13.44 -6.19 4.04
N THR A 260 12.11 -6.28 4.14
CA THR A 260 11.26 -6.80 3.06
C THR A 260 10.85 -5.73 2.07
N ILE A 261 10.62 -6.12 0.81
CA ILE A 261 10.04 -5.24 -0.22
C ILE A 261 8.62 -4.78 0.16
N SER A 262 7.83 -5.66 0.79
CA SER A 262 6.48 -5.34 1.25
C SER A 262 6.48 -4.19 2.26
N ASN A 263 7.50 -4.09 3.12
CA ASN A 263 7.60 -2.98 4.07
C ASN A 263 7.78 -1.65 3.38
N GLU A 264 8.71 -1.57 2.43
CA GLU A 264 8.98 -0.34 1.72
C GLU A 264 7.75 0.16 0.96
N TYR A 265 7.03 -0.76 0.30
CA TYR A 265 5.78 -0.42 -0.36
C TYR A 265 4.70 0.00 0.63
N LEU A 266 4.58 -0.63 1.80
CA LEU A 266 3.67 -0.18 2.87
C LEU A 266 3.99 1.26 3.33
N GLU A 267 5.26 1.60 3.52
CA GLU A 267 5.66 2.96 3.92
C GLU A 267 5.36 3.98 2.82
N ASN A 268 5.66 3.65 1.56
CA ASN A 268 5.41 4.53 0.42
C ASN A 268 3.91 4.80 0.21
N ILE A 269 3.06 3.77 0.27
CA ILE A 269 1.61 3.98 0.13
C ILE A 269 1.01 4.69 1.33
N ASN A 270 1.51 4.44 2.55
CA ASN A 270 1.11 5.19 3.73
C ASN A 270 1.39 6.68 3.57
N TYR A 271 2.60 7.04 3.14
CA TYR A 271 2.97 8.43 2.88
C TYR A 271 2.02 9.08 1.86
N ARG A 272 1.82 8.42 0.72
CA ARG A 272 0.94 8.90 -0.35
C ARG A 272 -0.50 9.10 0.13
N LEU A 273 -1.09 8.09 0.76
CA LEU A 273 -2.48 8.17 1.23
C LEU A 273 -2.65 9.17 2.36
N ASN A 274 -1.63 9.45 3.17
CA ASN A 274 -1.68 10.52 4.18
C ASN A 274 -1.75 11.90 3.53
N LEU A 275 -0.94 12.18 2.51
CA LEU A 275 -1.04 13.43 1.75
C LEU A 275 -2.41 13.59 1.06
N PHE A 276 -2.91 12.51 0.44
CA PHE A 276 -4.25 12.51 -0.15
C PHE A 276 -5.32 12.83 0.91
N SER A 277 -5.22 12.21 2.09
CA SER A 277 -6.17 12.40 3.18
C SER A 277 -6.15 13.83 3.72
N GLN A 278 -4.98 14.46 3.82
CA GLN A 278 -4.85 15.85 4.25
C GLN A 278 -5.53 16.82 3.29
N ASP A 279 -5.44 16.59 1.98
CA ASP A 279 -6.13 17.43 1.01
C ASP A 279 -7.64 17.16 0.97
N LEU A 280 -8.05 15.89 1.08
CA LEU A 280 -9.45 15.53 1.23
C LEU A 280 -10.08 16.18 2.47
N GLU A 281 -9.38 16.15 3.61
CA GLU A 281 -9.80 16.78 4.86
C GLU A 281 -10.01 18.29 4.69
N LYS A 282 -9.09 19.00 4.02
CA LYS A 282 -9.26 20.43 3.73
C LYS A 282 -10.55 20.72 2.94
N GLU A 283 -10.87 19.90 1.95
CA GLU A 283 -12.11 20.08 1.17
C GLU A 283 -13.36 19.76 1.99
N ILE A 284 -13.33 18.68 2.79
CA ILE A 284 -14.44 18.31 3.68
C ILE A 284 -14.71 19.43 4.70
N LEU A 285 -13.66 20.00 5.30
CA LEU A 285 -13.78 21.09 6.28
C LEU A 285 -14.49 22.33 5.71
N LYS A 286 -14.38 22.61 4.40
CA LYS A 286 -15.16 23.68 3.76
C LYS A 286 -16.65 23.39 3.83
N GLY A 287 -17.04 22.14 3.60
CA GLY A 287 -18.43 21.67 3.74
C GLY A 287 -18.93 21.77 5.18
N ILE A 288 -18.10 21.38 6.15
CA ILE A 288 -18.44 21.46 7.58
C ILE A 288 -18.69 22.91 7.99
N VAL A 289 -17.81 23.83 7.60
CA VAL A 289 -17.98 25.27 7.86
C VAL A 289 -19.29 25.82 7.26
N LYS A 290 -19.73 25.32 6.10
CA LYS A 290 -21.01 25.69 5.49
C LYS A 290 -22.19 25.08 6.26
N HIS A 291 -22.07 23.83 6.67
CA HIS A 291 -23.06 23.15 7.49
C HIS A 291 -23.29 23.91 8.81
N ASP A 292 -22.22 24.25 9.52
CA ASP A 292 -22.27 24.93 10.83
C ASP A 292 -22.93 26.31 10.76
N LYS A 293 -22.90 26.96 9.59
CA LYS A 293 -23.60 28.23 9.31
C LYS A 293 -25.08 28.05 8.97
N GLY A 294 -25.57 26.80 8.90
CA GLY A 294 -26.92 26.47 8.42
C GLY A 294 -27.10 26.63 6.91
N GLU A 295 -26.00 26.76 6.16
CA GLU A 295 -25.94 26.86 4.70
C GLU A 295 -25.93 25.46 4.07
N TYR A 296 -26.91 24.62 4.43
CA TYR A 296 -26.89 23.19 4.11
C TYR A 296 -26.80 22.87 2.62
N LYS A 297 -27.43 23.68 1.75
CA LYS A 297 -27.37 23.47 0.29
C LYS A 297 -25.95 23.63 -0.25
N ASP A 298 -25.21 24.61 0.25
CA ASP A 298 -23.80 24.83 -0.12
C ASP A 298 -22.93 23.67 0.38
N ALA A 299 -23.12 23.24 1.63
CA ALA A 299 -22.41 22.09 2.19
C ALA A 299 -22.64 20.82 1.35
N ILE A 300 -23.90 20.50 1.02
CA ILE A 300 -24.27 19.36 0.18
C ILE A 300 -23.59 19.43 -1.19
N ASN A 301 -23.54 20.61 -1.82
CA ASN A 301 -22.88 20.79 -3.12
C ASN A 301 -21.37 20.55 -3.03
N ILE A 302 -20.71 21.00 -1.95
CA ILE A 302 -19.29 20.71 -1.68
C ILE A 302 -19.08 19.20 -1.57
N TYR A 303 -19.87 18.50 -0.74
CA TYR A 303 -19.70 17.06 -0.58
C TYR A 303 -20.01 16.28 -1.86
N LYS A 304 -20.99 16.71 -2.65
CA LYS A 304 -21.24 16.11 -3.98
C LYS A 304 -20.03 16.27 -4.91
N HIS A 305 -19.43 17.45 -4.95
CA HIS A 305 -18.22 17.67 -5.75
C HIS A 305 -17.04 16.80 -5.27
N ILE A 306 -16.85 16.66 -3.96
CA ILE A 306 -15.86 15.73 -3.40
C ILE A 306 -16.14 14.30 -3.85
N LEU A 307 -17.40 13.86 -3.84
CA LEU A 307 -17.80 12.50 -4.23
C LEU A 307 -17.77 12.26 -5.75
N GLU A 308 -17.82 13.32 -6.57
CA GLU A 308 -17.54 13.22 -8.02
C GLU A 308 -16.06 12.87 -8.26
N ILE A 309 -15.15 13.42 -7.45
CA ILE A 309 -13.72 13.13 -7.51
C ILE A 309 -13.41 11.79 -6.85
N TYR A 310 -13.82 11.62 -5.59
CA TYR A 310 -13.53 10.46 -4.74
C TYR A 310 -14.83 9.88 -4.16
N PRO A 311 -15.55 9.02 -4.92
CA PRO A 311 -16.85 8.48 -4.51
C PRO A 311 -16.77 7.56 -3.28
N ASN A 312 -15.58 7.05 -2.96
CA ASN A 312 -15.35 6.08 -1.89
C ASN A 312 -15.02 6.74 -0.53
N SER A 313 -15.24 8.06 -0.40
CA SER A 313 -15.03 8.78 0.87
C SER A 313 -16.16 8.51 1.84
N SER A 314 -15.89 7.68 2.86
CA SER A 314 -16.87 7.39 3.91
C SER A 314 -17.23 8.66 4.71
N TRP A 315 -16.24 9.54 4.89
CA TRP A 315 -16.44 10.82 5.57
C TRP A 315 -17.32 11.78 4.76
N ALA A 316 -17.05 11.97 3.46
CA ALA A 316 -17.89 12.85 2.65
C ALA A 316 -19.31 12.30 2.46
N LEU A 317 -19.48 10.97 2.37
CA LEU A 317 -20.79 10.33 2.35
C LEU A 317 -21.57 10.60 3.66
N TYR A 318 -20.90 10.47 4.80
CA TYR A 318 -21.48 10.78 6.11
C TYR A 318 -21.89 12.25 6.24
N GLU A 319 -20.99 13.18 5.93
CA GLU A 319 -21.25 14.61 6.05
C GLU A 319 -22.34 15.11 5.09
N LYS A 320 -22.39 14.51 3.89
CA LYS A 320 -23.48 14.74 2.94
C LYS A 320 -24.81 14.30 3.53
N TYR A 321 -24.89 13.06 4.03
CA TYR A 321 -26.11 12.56 4.68
C TYR A 321 -26.53 13.48 5.83
N TYR A 322 -25.59 13.83 6.70
CA TYR A 322 -25.83 14.69 7.86
C TYR A 322 -26.41 16.06 7.44
N SER A 323 -25.85 16.67 6.39
CA SER A 323 -26.33 17.95 5.84
C SER A 323 -27.68 17.83 5.13
N GLU A 324 -27.92 16.74 4.39
CA GLU A 324 -29.21 16.45 3.75
C GLU A 324 -30.31 16.25 4.80
N ASN A 325 -30.01 15.56 5.89
CA ASN A 325 -30.94 15.35 6.98
C ASN A 325 -31.27 16.67 7.70
N ALA A 326 -30.26 17.47 8.04
CA ALA A 326 -30.44 18.78 8.67
C ALA A 326 -31.29 19.73 7.81
N LEU A 327 -31.11 19.72 6.48
CA LEU A 327 -31.94 20.49 5.56
C LEU A 327 -33.40 20.01 5.57
N LYS A 328 -33.65 18.69 5.51
CA LYS A 328 -35.01 18.14 5.53
C LYS A 328 -35.73 18.45 6.85
N LEU A 329 -35.02 18.41 7.98
CA LEU A 329 -35.55 18.80 9.28
C LEU A 329 -35.92 20.29 9.31
N LYS A 330 -35.04 21.16 8.81
CA LYS A 330 -35.31 22.62 8.70
C LYS A 330 -36.48 22.95 7.77
N GLU A 331 -36.70 22.13 6.74
CA GLU A 331 -37.82 22.25 5.80
C GLU A 331 -39.07 21.48 6.25
N GLU A 332 -39.08 20.91 7.47
CA GLU A 332 -40.18 20.10 8.03
C GLU A 332 -40.62 18.92 7.14
N LYS A 333 -39.72 18.41 6.30
CA LYS A 333 -39.97 17.28 5.38
C LYS A 333 -39.82 15.91 6.05
N VAL A 334 -39.12 15.86 7.18
CA VAL A 334 -38.91 14.66 7.99
C VAL A 334 -39.03 15.04 9.46
N SER A 335 -39.37 14.08 10.30
CA SER A 335 -39.37 14.26 11.76
C SER A 335 -38.01 13.90 12.37
N LEU A 336 -37.76 14.33 13.61
CA LEU A 336 -36.55 13.95 14.35
C LEU A 336 -36.42 12.43 14.59
N ASP A 337 -37.52 11.68 14.49
CA ASP A 337 -37.55 10.22 14.65
C ASP A 337 -37.46 9.46 13.31
N ASP A 338 -37.39 10.16 12.17
CA ASP A 338 -37.25 9.54 10.85
C ASP A 338 -35.81 9.07 10.59
N ASN A 339 -35.62 7.74 10.56
CA ASN A 339 -34.33 7.10 10.30
C ASN A 339 -34.22 6.49 8.90
N THR A 340 -35.21 6.68 8.03
CA THR A 340 -35.21 6.04 6.70
C THR A 340 -34.00 6.46 5.87
N GLY A 341 -33.63 7.74 5.91
CA GLY A 341 -32.43 8.25 5.23
C GLY A 341 -31.14 7.63 5.76
N TRP A 342 -31.06 7.40 7.07
CA TRP A 342 -29.90 6.79 7.73
C TRP A 342 -29.69 5.34 7.27
N ASP A 343 -30.77 4.56 7.21
CA ASP A 343 -30.70 3.14 6.82
C ASP A 343 -30.09 2.93 5.43
N PHE A 344 -30.33 3.85 4.50
CA PHE A 344 -29.68 3.84 3.19
C PHE A 344 -28.24 4.38 3.22
N ALA A 345 -28.01 5.51 3.91
CA ALA A 345 -26.70 6.14 3.94
C ALA A 345 -25.62 5.24 4.56
N LYS A 346 -25.95 4.55 5.66
CA LYS A 346 -25.00 3.70 6.40
C LYS A 346 -24.46 2.53 5.57
N ILE A 347 -25.26 2.00 4.64
CA ILE A 347 -24.84 0.91 3.75
C ILE A 347 -23.71 1.40 2.84
N GLU A 348 -23.87 2.56 2.21
CA GLU A 348 -22.83 3.11 1.32
C GLU A 348 -21.61 3.60 2.09
N ILE A 349 -21.77 4.18 3.29
CA ILE A 349 -20.63 4.60 4.14
C ILE A 349 -19.80 3.37 4.55
N TYR A 350 -20.44 2.34 5.11
CA TYR A 350 -19.73 1.15 5.60
C TYR A 350 -19.15 0.27 4.50
N LYS A 351 -19.64 0.38 3.27
CA LYS A 351 -19.07 -0.29 2.12
C LYS A 351 -17.63 0.14 1.84
N HIS A 352 -17.30 1.42 2.07
CA HIS A 352 -15.97 1.97 1.81
C HIS A 352 -15.07 2.02 3.04
N ASN A 353 -15.66 2.14 4.24
CA ASN A 353 -14.96 1.95 5.51
C ASN A 353 -15.88 1.30 6.53
N PRO A 354 -15.84 -0.03 6.69
CA PRO A 354 -16.76 -0.73 7.57
C PRO A 354 -16.50 -0.43 9.06
N LEU A 355 -15.34 0.13 9.38
CA LEU A 355 -14.90 0.54 10.72
C LEU A 355 -15.18 2.03 11.01
N TYR A 356 -15.85 2.75 10.10
CA TYR A 356 -16.08 4.19 10.25
C TYR A 356 -16.96 4.52 11.46
N ASN A 357 -16.42 5.30 12.40
CA ASN A 357 -17.19 5.74 13.56
C ASN A 357 -18.12 6.91 13.17
N MET A 358 -19.37 6.86 13.62
CA MET A 358 -20.38 7.87 13.33
C MET A 358 -21.15 8.22 14.59
N ASP A 359 -21.53 9.49 14.69
CA ASP A 359 -22.34 10.01 15.78
C ASP A 359 -23.79 10.14 15.31
N VAL A 360 -24.49 9.01 15.32
CA VAL A 360 -25.87 8.89 14.86
C VAL A 360 -26.71 8.15 15.88
N ARG A 361 -28.00 8.49 15.94
CA ARG A 361 -28.94 7.79 16.80
C ARG A 361 -29.15 6.37 16.31
N ALA A 362 -29.00 5.40 17.20
CA ALA A 362 -29.37 4.01 16.92
C ALA A 362 -30.89 3.82 16.87
N THR A 363 -31.35 2.89 16.04
CA THR A 363 -32.78 2.52 15.92
C THR A 363 -33.18 1.37 16.84
N ASN A 364 -32.22 0.60 17.33
CA ASN A 364 -32.44 -0.56 18.21
C ASN A 364 -31.17 -0.89 19.00
N GLY A 365 -31.30 -1.73 20.04
CA GLY A 365 -30.19 -2.12 20.91
C GLY A 365 -29.00 -2.75 20.19
N LYS A 366 -29.22 -3.51 19.10
CA LYS A 366 -28.11 -4.10 18.33
C LYS A 366 -27.32 -3.01 17.60
N GLU A 367 -28.00 -2.08 16.94
CA GLU A 367 -27.32 -0.96 16.29
C GLU A 367 -26.58 -0.08 17.30
N ALA A 368 -27.18 0.19 18.46
CA ALA A 368 -26.55 0.94 19.54
C ALA A 368 -25.24 0.29 20.01
N TYR A 369 -25.29 -1.03 20.24
CA TYR A 369 -24.10 -1.81 20.56
C TYR A 369 -23.03 -1.70 19.47
N LEU A 370 -23.37 -1.90 18.20
CA LEU A 370 -22.40 -1.86 17.10
C LEU A 370 -21.82 -0.45 16.85
N LEU A 371 -22.56 0.62 17.11
CA LEU A 371 -22.02 1.98 17.09
C LEU A 371 -21.03 2.17 18.25
N PHE A 372 -21.39 1.71 19.45
CA PHE A 372 -20.51 1.75 20.61
C PHE A 372 -19.20 0.98 20.39
N ARG A 373 -19.27 -0.22 19.80
CA ARG A 373 -18.06 -1.00 19.44
C ARG A 373 -17.12 -0.22 18.51
N ARG A 374 -17.64 0.60 17.60
CA ARG A 374 -16.80 1.48 16.76
C ARG A 374 -16.18 2.63 17.52
N GLN A 375 -16.90 3.19 18.51
CA GLN A 375 -16.36 4.24 19.36
C GLN A 375 -15.18 3.75 20.21
N GLU A 376 -15.24 2.50 20.70
CA GLU A 376 -14.17 1.88 21.50
C GLU A 376 -12.83 1.81 20.77
N ILE A 377 -12.82 1.79 19.42
CA ILE A 377 -11.58 1.84 18.62
C ILE A 377 -10.73 3.07 18.98
N SER A 378 -11.35 4.21 19.30
CA SER A 378 -10.64 5.44 19.72
C SER A 378 -9.95 5.32 21.10
N GLY A 379 -10.32 4.30 21.87
CA GLY A 379 -9.73 3.96 23.15
C GLY A 379 -8.40 3.20 23.04
N LEU A 380 -8.17 2.54 21.90
CA LEU A 380 -7.04 1.65 21.67
C LEU A 380 -5.75 2.41 21.34
N PHE A 381 -4.60 1.73 21.47
CA PHE A 381 -3.27 2.21 21.08
C PHE A 381 -2.78 3.44 21.85
N LYS A 382 -3.35 3.70 23.04
CA LYS A 382 -2.91 4.78 23.94
C LYS A 382 -1.60 4.43 24.64
N ASN A 383 -1.37 3.15 24.91
CA ASN A 383 -0.16 2.65 25.56
C ASN A 383 0.62 1.76 24.59
N LYS A 384 1.92 2.03 24.41
CA LYS A 384 2.77 1.27 23.49
C LYS A 384 3.01 -0.17 23.96
N ASP A 385 2.97 -0.41 25.26
CA ASP A 385 3.25 -1.74 25.85
C ASP A 385 2.06 -2.71 25.69
N GLU A 386 0.86 -2.19 25.46
CA GLU A 386 -0.40 -2.96 25.33
C GLU A 386 -0.77 -3.27 23.88
N LYS A 387 0.08 -2.89 22.92
CA LYS A 387 -0.21 -2.91 21.49
C LYS A 387 -0.78 -4.24 20.96
N LEU A 388 -0.27 -5.38 21.41
CA LEU A 388 -0.79 -6.69 20.97
C LEU A 388 -2.17 -7.00 21.56
N SER A 389 -2.42 -6.57 22.81
CA SER A 389 -3.73 -6.68 23.45
C SER A 389 -4.74 -5.79 22.72
N ASP A 390 -4.35 -4.54 22.42
CA ASP A 390 -5.19 -3.59 21.68
C ASP A 390 -5.56 -4.13 20.29
N ILE A 391 -4.66 -4.85 19.62
CA ILE A 391 -4.94 -5.46 18.31
C ILE A 391 -5.90 -6.63 18.46
N PHE A 392 -5.77 -7.42 19.52
CA PHE A 392 -6.70 -8.50 19.78
C PHE A 392 -8.10 -7.94 20.04
N GLU A 393 -8.21 -6.91 20.87
CA GLU A 393 -9.47 -6.21 21.13
C GLU A 393 -10.04 -5.57 19.87
N TYR A 394 -9.19 -4.97 19.03
CA TYR A 394 -9.62 -4.44 17.73
C TYR A 394 -10.14 -5.55 16.79
N ALA A 395 -9.53 -6.74 16.85
CA ALA A 395 -10.01 -7.90 16.11
C ALA A 395 -11.39 -8.37 16.62
N GLU A 396 -11.61 -8.38 17.93
CA GLU A 396 -12.91 -8.69 18.54
C GLU A 396 -13.97 -7.68 18.11
N ILE A 397 -13.68 -6.37 18.21
CA ILE A 397 -14.54 -5.29 17.71
C ILE A 397 -14.88 -5.52 16.23
N ALA A 398 -13.89 -5.68 15.36
CA ALA A 398 -14.11 -5.90 13.93
C ALA A 398 -14.95 -7.16 13.67
N CYS A 399 -14.76 -8.21 14.45
CA CYS A 399 -15.54 -9.43 14.37
C CYS A 399 -17.00 -9.21 14.81
N ASP A 400 -17.26 -8.37 15.83
CA ASP A 400 -18.63 -8.00 16.27
C ASP A 400 -19.37 -7.25 15.18
N LEU A 401 -18.65 -6.37 14.48
CA LEU A 401 -19.12 -5.61 13.34
C LEU A 401 -19.34 -6.47 12.08
N GLY A 402 -18.97 -7.75 12.09
CA GLY A 402 -19.07 -8.66 10.94
C GLY A 402 -18.00 -8.45 9.87
N ILE A 403 -16.92 -7.75 10.20
CA ILE A 403 -15.80 -7.40 9.31
C ILE A 403 -14.75 -8.51 9.41
N TYR A 404 -15.16 -9.72 9.04
CA TYR A 404 -14.44 -10.94 9.35
C TYR A 404 -13.06 -11.02 8.69
N ASP A 405 -12.85 -10.38 7.55
CA ASP A 405 -11.56 -10.37 6.88
C ASP A 405 -10.53 -9.50 7.58
N PHE A 406 -10.93 -8.31 8.03
CA PHE A 406 -10.08 -7.47 8.86
C PHE A 406 -9.80 -8.15 10.21
N ALA A 407 -10.85 -8.66 10.86
CA ALA A 407 -10.72 -9.39 12.12
C ALA A 407 -9.77 -10.60 12.00
N ALA A 408 -9.93 -11.42 10.95
CA ALA A 408 -9.05 -12.56 10.69
C ALA A 408 -7.59 -12.11 10.55
N GLN A 409 -7.32 -11.03 9.82
CA GLN A 409 -5.95 -10.52 9.67
C GLN A 409 -5.34 -10.15 11.03
N LEU A 410 -6.09 -9.47 11.90
CA LEU A 410 -5.60 -9.06 13.22
C LEU A 410 -5.46 -10.24 14.19
N PHE A 411 -6.40 -11.20 14.18
CA PHE A 411 -6.25 -12.44 14.95
C PHE A 411 -5.02 -13.25 14.50
N TRP A 412 -4.72 -13.28 13.21
CA TRP A 412 -3.50 -13.93 12.71
C TRP A 412 -2.23 -13.22 13.19
N LEU A 413 -2.19 -11.89 13.17
CA LEU A 413 -1.07 -11.10 13.70
C LEU A 413 -0.88 -11.35 15.21
N THR A 414 -1.94 -11.35 16.00
CA THR A 414 -1.84 -11.63 17.44
C THR A 414 -1.38 -13.06 17.71
N ALA A 415 -1.84 -14.04 16.93
CA ALA A 415 -1.41 -15.43 17.06
C ALA A 415 0.10 -15.62 16.76
N THR A 416 0.62 -14.89 15.76
CA THR A 416 2.00 -15.05 15.27
C THR A 416 3.03 -14.19 16.04
N PHE A 417 2.61 -13.04 16.58
CA PHE A 417 3.50 -12.13 17.32
C PHE A 417 3.31 -12.19 18.85
N GLY A 418 2.25 -12.85 19.34
CA GLY A 418 2.00 -13.06 20.76
C GLY A 418 3.07 -13.92 21.44
N LYS A 419 3.42 -13.58 22.69
CA LYS A 419 4.25 -14.40 23.57
C LYS A 419 3.33 -15.21 24.48
N GLY A 420 2.94 -16.42 24.10
CA GLY A 420 2.07 -17.26 24.93
C GLY A 420 1.21 -18.24 24.13
N ASP A 421 0.12 -18.69 24.75
CA ASP A 421 -0.88 -19.53 24.10
C ASP A 421 -1.65 -18.74 23.04
N SER A 422 -1.42 -19.07 21.77
CA SER A 422 -2.07 -18.44 20.62
C SER A 422 -3.40 -19.09 20.24
N GLN A 423 -3.85 -20.11 20.99
CA GLN A 423 -5.02 -20.91 20.63
C GLN A 423 -6.31 -20.08 20.54
N GLU A 424 -6.48 -19.07 21.40
CA GLU A 424 -7.65 -18.18 21.32
C GLU A 424 -7.64 -17.34 20.03
N SER A 425 -6.52 -16.73 19.70
CA SER A 425 -6.35 -15.99 18.43
C SER A 425 -6.57 -16.90 17.22
N ILE A 426 -6.01 -18.11 17.22
CA ILE A 426 -6.18 -19.09 16.15
C ILE A 426 -7.66 -19.51 16.01
N ASN A 427 -8.35 -19.76 17.13
CA ASN A 427 -9.76 -20.15 17.10
C ASN A 427 -10.64 -19.03 16.51
N ASN A 428 -10.40 -17.78 16.90
CA ASN A 428 -11.12 -16.62 16.37
C ASN A 428 -10.77 -16.32 14.90
N PHE A 429 -9.50 -16.49 14.51
CA PHE A 429 -9.09 -16.44 13.12
C PHE A 429 -9.86 -17.46 12.26
N LEU A 430 -9.88 -18.73 12.66
CA LEU A 430 -10.58 -19.79 11.93
C LEU A 430 -12.10 -19.59 11.92
N TYR A 431 -12.67 -19.04 13.00
CA TYR A 431 -14.08 -18.63 13.03
C TYR A 431 -14.38 -17.56 11.97
N CYS A 432 -13.53 -16.54 11.86
CA CYS A 432 -13.68 -15.51 10.84
C CYS A 432 -13.55 -16.10 9.43
N LEU A 433 -12.61 -17.03 9.20
CA LEU A 433 -12.49 -17.72 7.90
C LEU A 433 -13.75 -18.52 7.54
N ASP A 434 -14.34 -19.21 8.51
CA ASP A 434 -15.60 -19.95 8.32
C ASP A 434 -16.75 -19.02 7.91
N LYS A 435 -16.84 -17.84 8.55
CA LYS A 435 -17.82 -16.79 8.18
C LYS A 435 -17.58 -16.19 6.79
N LEU A 436 -16.34 -16.20 6.30
CA LEU A 436 -15.98 -15.81 4.94
C LEU A 436 -16.17 -16.94 3.92
N GLY A 437 -16.66 -18.12 4.33
CA GLY A 437 -16.83 -19.29 3.46
C GLY A 437 -15.57 -20.14 3.26
N ASN A 438 -14.46 -19.78 3.91
CA ASN A 438 -13.17 -20.50 3.84
C ASN A 438 -13.14 -21.66 4.84
N THR A 439 -13.99 -22.65 4.60
CA THR A 439 -14.25 -23.74 5.56
C THR A 439 -13.19 -24.84 5.58
N GLN A 440 -12.32 -24.90 4.57
CA GLN A 440 -11.36 -26.01 4.41
C GLN A 440 -10.10 -25.82 5.27
N LEU A 441 -9.59 -24.60 5.44
CA LEU A 441 -8.29 -24.35 6.08
C LEU A 441 -8.22 -24.77 7.55
N LYS A 442 -9.36 -24.86 8.24
CA LYS A 442 -9.42 -25.34 9.64
C LYS A 442 -8.99 -26.80 9.79
N SER A 443 -8.97 -27.61 8.72
CA SER A 443 -8.47 -29.00 8.79
C SER A 443 -6.97 -29.08 9.09
N ASN A 444 -6.22 -27.99 8.89
CA ASN A 444 -4.80 -27.91 9.20
C ASN A 444 -4.52 -27.71 10.69
N PHE A 445 -5.56 -27.52 11.50
CA PHE A 445 -5.48 -27.22 12.92
C PHE A 445 -6.19 -28.30 13.74
N LYS A 446 -5.72 -28.52 14.98
CA LYS A 446 -6.36 -29.46 15.91
C LYS A 446 -7.49 -28.76 16.65
N GLY A 447 -8.69 -29.34 16.65
CA GLY A 447 -9.82 -28.85 17.46
C GLY A 447 -11.19 -29.33 16.98
N ASP A 448 -12.16 -29.39 17.89
CA ASP A 448 -13.58 -29.51 17.54
C ASP A 448 -14.13 -28.12 17.21
N PHE A 449 -13.90 -27.68 15.96
CA PHE A 449 -14.27 -26.34 15.52
C PHE A 449 -15.78 -26.10 15.51
N LYS A 450 -16.61 -27.14 15.44
CA LYS A 450 -18.06 -27.00 15.58
C LYS A 450 -18.43 -26.56 17.00
N LYS A 451 -17.82 -27.17 18.02
CA LYS A 451 -18.04 -26.77 19.42
C LYS A 451 -17.38 -25.43 19.75
N ILE A 452 -16.18 -25.19 19.25
CA ILE A 452 -15.44 -23.94 19.46
C ILE A 452 -16.20 -22.76 18.87
N PHE A 453 -16.66 -22.84 17.61
CA PHE A 453 -17.37 -21.73 16.97
C PHE A 453 -18.71 -21.43 17.66
N LYS A 454 -19.46 -22.45 18.08
CA LYS A 454 -20.66 -22.25 18.90
C LYS A 454 -20.37 -21.53 20.23
N LYS A 455 -19.22 -21.81 20.85
CA LYS A 455 -18.80 -21.12 22.08
C LYS A 455 -18.48 -19.65 21.80
N ILE A 456 -17.79 -19.35 20.70
CA ILE A 456 -17.51 -17.98 20.26
C ILE A 456 -18.83 -17.24 20.00
N GLU A 457 -19.73 -17.78 19.18
CA GLU A 457 -21.04 -17.16 18.90
C GLU A 457 -21.84 -16.86 20.17
N LYS A 458 -21.88 -17.82 21.11
CA LYS A 458 -22.57 -17.64 22.39
C LYS A 458 -21.91 -16.57 23.27
N LYS A 459 -20.57 -16.52 23.34
CA LYS A 459 -19.82 -15.46 24.07
C LYS A 459 -20.23 -14.10 23.54
N LYS A 460 -20.14 -13.91 22.23
CA LYS A 460 -20.44 -12.66 21.54
C LYS A 460 -21.89 -12.23 21.70
N GLN A 461 -22.83 -13.17 21.54
CA GLN A 461 -24.25 -12.89 21.76
C GLN A 461 -24.51 -12.45 23.20
N ASN A 462 -23.93 -13.14 24.19
CA ASN A 462 -24.08 -12.77 25.59
C ASN A 462 -23.45 -11.40 25.90
N GLU A 463 -22.30 -11.06 25.33
CA GLU A 463 -21.65 -9.76 25.51
C GLU A 463 -22.50 -8.61 24.94
N MET A 464 -23.06 -8.79 23.75
CA MET A 464 -24.00 -7.84 23.16
C MET A 464 -25.26 -7.70 24.03
N GLU A 465 -25.92 -8.82 24.35
CA GLU A 465 -27.18 -8.79 25.09
C GLU A 465 -27.00 -8.26 26.52
N ASN A 466 -25.86 -8.48 27.17
CA ASN A 466 -25.62 -7.97 28.53
C ASN A 466 -25.03 -6.54 28.55
N SER A 467 -24.70 -5.96 27.40
CA SER A 467 -24.21 -4.58 27.32
C SER A 467 -25.27 -3.60 27.82
N SER A 468 -24.85 -2.64 28.65
CA SER A 468 -25.72 -1.55 29.11
C SER A 468 -26.30 -0.73 27.96
N ILE A 469 -25.53 -0.56 26.87
CA ILE A 469 -25.95 0.16 25.67
C ILE A 469 -27.03 -0.60 24.89
N TYR A 470 -26.92 -1.92 24.81
CA TYR A 470 -27.96 -2.75 24.18
C TYR A 470 -29.26 -2.70 25.00
N GLN A 471 -29.14 -2.83 26.32
CA GLN A 471 -30.28 -2.88 27.23
C GLN A 471 -31.01 -1.54 27.38
N SER A 472 -30.33 -0.41 27.21
CA SER A 472 -30.95 0.93 27.28
C SER A 472 -31.96 1.20 26.15
N MET A 473 -31.90 0.44 25.05
CA MET A 473 -32.78 0.58 23.89
C MET A 473 -33.70 -0.63 23.66
N LYS A 474 -33.91 -1.44 24.70
CA LYS A 474 -34.77 -2.64 24.67
C LYS A 474 -36.23 -2.36 25.03
N ASN A 475 -36.53 -1.11 25.40
CA ASN A 475 -37.86 -0.65 25.81
C ASN A 475 -38.63 -0.02 24.66
#